data_AF-A0A452G7R5-F1
#
_entry.id   AF-A0A452G7R5-F1
#
_cell.length_a   1.000
_cell.length_b   1.000
_cell.length_c   1.000
_cell.angle_alpha   90.00
_cell.angle_beta   90.00
_cell.angle_gamma   90.00
#
_symmetry.space_group_name_H-M   'P 1'
#
loop_
_entity.id
_entity.type
_entity.pdbx_description
1 polymer ?
#
loop_
_entity_poly.entity_id
_entity_poly.type
_entity_poly.pdbx_seq_one_letter_code
_entity_poly.pdbx_strand_id
1 'polypeptide(L)'
;PALWPCPAGPRPTAQPLWLQAPIQKSLISFSDEDTNRQAVESFQALMQFMGDLSKPRGKNELDLLYGLLKLCQEKEDLRDEVYCQAIKQVTGHPRPKLCTRGWRFLSLLTGCVPPSNTLMPYVTKFLQDWGPHQELAQSSQEHLQRTVKYGGRRRLPSPGEMQAFLKGQVVHLVLIHLPGGVDYKTNIRTFTVAAEVLEELCRQMGITDPQEVQEFALFLIKGDSELVRPLWPQEYLNSVLGGPDVSLHSRRLGWETRLHFDNPTYISTHYSQVLRDYLQGKLGLSPQEDTRLARLAALQQLSRNKEEPPSEQDLLAYLPRKPQWQQQWQMNVATVKSLMGRELRQLQGYSSQEAQISFIKAVSELPLFGFTVYPVQRVSSPALPSPGLLGLNRQHLVLVDPSSQELCCSIALRDLQRLHLLSPLEPEGSPGLELNYGSADNPQTIWFELPQVGGLRVP
;
A
#
# COMPACT_ATOMS: atom_id res chain seq x y z
N PRO A 1 0.35 -23.96 25.44
CA PRO A 1 1.15 -25.01 26.09
C PRO A 1 2.47 -25.26 25.33
N ALA A 2 3.51 -24.52 25.71
CA ALA A 2 4.90 -24.96 25.76
C ALA A 2 5.68 -23.80 26.39
N LEU A 3 6.39 -24.10 27.47
CA LEU A 3 7.25 -23.20 28.22
C LEU A 3 8.52 -22.97 27.37
N TRP A 4 8.90 -21.73 27.08
CA TRP A 4 10.19 -21.45 26.44
C TRP A 4 11.23 -21.06 27.49
N PRO A 5 12.23 -21.91 27.77
CA PRO A 5 13.39 -21.50 28.54
C PRO A 5 14.28 -20.61 27.66
N CYS A 6 14.69 -19.45 28.16
CA CYS A 6 15.85 -18.75 27.60
C CYS A 6 17.04 -19.72 27.61
N PRO A 7 17.70 -20.01 26.47
CA PRO A 7 18.91 -20.79 26.51
C PRO A 7 19.98 -19.98 27.22
N ALA A 8 20.42 -20.49 28.37
CA ALA A 8 21.63 -20.04 29.05
C ALA A 8 22.85 -20.49 28.20
N GLY A 9 23.07 -19.81 27.08
CA GLY A 9 24.30 -19.93 26.27
C GLY A 9 25.35 -18.90 26.71
N PRO A 10 26.64 -19.14 26.45
CA PRO A 10 27.72 -18.27 26.92
C PRO A 10 27.57 -16.89 26.30
N ARG A 11 27.57 -15.87 27.16
CA ARG A 11 27.47 -14.45 26.79
C ARG A 11 28.66 -14.06 25.91
N PRO A 12 28.51 -13.12 24.95
CA PRO A 12 29.68 -12.35 24.52
C PRO A 12 30.34 -11.78 25.78
N THR A 13 31.67 -11.76 25.82
CA THR A 13 32.57 -11.45 26.96
C THR A 13 32.43 -10.04 27.57
N ALA A 14 31.30 -9.36 27.38
CA ALA A 14 31.00 -8.05 27.94
C ALA A 14 30.74 -8.15 29.45
N GLN A 15 31.40 -7.27 30.21
CA GLN A 15 31.09 -7.03 31.62
C GLN A 15 29.61 -6.65 31.78
N PRO A 16 28.92 -7.08 32.85
CA PRO A 16 27.52 -6.70 33.07
C PRO A 16 27.41 -5.18 33.19
N LEU A 17 26.55 -4.56 32.37
CA LEU A 17 26.32 -3.12 32.38
C LEU A 17 25.08 -2.71 33.18
N TRP A 18 24.21 -3.68 33.50
CA TRP A 18 22.97 -3.47 34.26
C TRP A 18 23.19 -2.78 35.61
N LEU A 19 22.23 -1.94 36.00
CA LEU A 19 22.19 -1.30 37.32
C LEU A 19 20.92 -1.68 38.09
N GLN A 20 21.10 -1.97 39.38
CA GLN A 20 20.01 -2.25 40.32
C GLN A 20 19.25 -1.00 40.76
N ALA A 21 19.92 0.16 40.80
CA ALA A 21 19.39 1.42 41.30
C ALA A 21 19.19 2.43 40.16
N PRO A 22 18.25 3.39 40.31
CA PRO A 22 18.08 4.49 39.36
C PRO A 22 19.38 5.30 39.17
N ILE A 23 19.65 5.69 37.92
CA ILE A 23 20.69 6.66 37.63
C ILE A 23 20.36 8.03 38.24
N GLN A 24 21.40 8.80 38.59
CA GLN A 24 21.25 10.17 39.12
C GLN A 24 21.54 11.25 38.07
N LYS A 25 22.16 10.87 36.96
CA LYS A 25 22.46 11.70 35.79
C LYS A 25 22.33 10.84 34.53
N SER A 26 22.05 11.47 33.39
CA SER A 26 22.02 10.82 32.07
C SER A 26 23.32 10.06 31.75
N LEU A 27 23.22 9.04 30.91
CA LEU A 27 24.38 8.29 30.40
C LEU A 27 25.16 9.11 29.36
N ILE A 28 24.44 9.83 28.50
CA ILE A 28 24.98 10.83 27.58
C ILE A 28 25.08 12.16 28.31
N SER A 29 26.20 12.88 28.15
CA SER A 29 26.38 14.18 28.79
C SER A 29 25.53 15.24 28.10
N PHE A 30 24.47 15.70 28.76
CA PHE A 30 23.68 16.85 28.32
C PHE A 30 24.09 18.10 29.09
N SER A 31 24.15 19.24 28.40
CA SER A 31 24.38 20.55 29.03
C SER A 31 23.12 21.12 29.69
N ASP A 32 21.95 20.72 29.20
CA ASP A 32 20.65 21.16 29.70
C ASP A 32 20.19 20.30 30.90
N GLU A 33 19.90 20.95 32.02
CA GLU A 33 19.48 20.28 33.26
C GLU A 33 18.10 19.63 33.12
N ASP A 34 17.18 20.22 32.34
CA ASP A 34 15.85 19.66 32.14
C ASP A 34 15.90 18.35 31.33
N THR A 35 16.74 18.31 30.29
CA THR A 35 17.03 17.11 29.51
C THR A 35 17.67 16.03 30.39
N ASN A 36 18.60 16.38 31.26
CA ASN A 36 19.19 15.44 32.22
C ASN A 36 18.13 14.87 33.18
N ARG A 37 17.25 15.73 33.72
CA ARG A 37 16.13 15.31 34.58
C ARG A 37 15.21 14.33 33.86
N GLN A 38 14.82 14.63 32.62
CA GLN A 38 13.97 13.75 31.81
C GLN A 38 14.66 12.42 31.46
N ALA A 39 15.98 12.42 31.21
CA ALA A 39 16.75 11.20 31.01
C ALA A 39 16.69 10.30 32.26
N VAL A 40 16.86 10.86 33.45
CA VAL A 40 16.72 10.14 34.73
C VAL A 40 15.30 9.60 34.92
N GLU A 41 14.28 10.39 34.62
CA GLU A 41 12.87 9.97 34.68
C GLU A 41 12.57 8.83 33.69
N SER A 42 13.14 8.87 32.48
CA SER A 42 12.99 7.81 31.48
C SER A 42 13.64 6.50 31.93
N PHE A 43 14.81 6.56 32.60
CA PHE A 43 15.45 5.37 33.16
C PHE A 43 14.59 4.75 34.27
N GLN A 44 14.03 5.58 35.15
CA GLN A 44 13.09 5.11 36.18
C GLN A 44 11.85 4.47 35.57
N ALA A 45 11.26 5.09 34.54
CA ALA A 45 10.10 4.54 33.84
C ALA A 45 10.43 3.19 33.16
N LEU A 46 11.63 3.06 32.57
CA LEU A 46 12.11 1.79 32.02
C LEU A 46 12.23 0.72 33.11
N MET A 47 12.85 1.03 34.25
CA MET A 47 12.97 0.09 35.37
C MET A 47 11.59 -0.30 35.95
N GLN A 48 10.66 0.64 36.05
CA GLN A 48 9.27 0.38 36.47
C GLN A 48 8.55 -0.53 35.47
N PHE A 49 8.76 -0.31 34.17
CA PHE A 49 8.23 -1.18 33.13
C PHE A 49 8.88 -2.56 33.17
N MET A 50 10.18 -2.67 33.41
CA MET A 50 10.88 -3.95 33.54
C MET A 50 10.51 -4.71 34.81
N GLY A 51 9.98 -4.03 35.82
CA GLY A 51 9.61 -4.60 37.12
C GLY A 51 10.76 -4.61 38.12
N ASP A 52 11.84 -3.85 37.85
CA ASP A 52 12.94 -3.62 38.79
C ASP A 52 12.54 -2.61 39.88
N LEU A 53 11.61 -1.70 39.56
CA LEU A 53 11.01 -0.75 40.49
C LEU A 53 9.49 -0.93 40.57
N SER A 54 8.90 -0.54 41.70
CA SER A 54 7.45 -0.51 41.84
C SER A 54 6.83 0.56 40.93
N LYS A 55 5.72 0.20 40.29
CA LYS A 55 5.00 1.12 39.40
C LYS A 55 4.31 2.24 40.22
N PRO A 56 4.25 3.47 39.70
CA PRO A 56 3.46 4.55 40.32
C PRO A 56 1.98 4.16 40.42
N ARG A 57 1.31 4.64 41.47
CA ARG A 57 -0.14 4.43 41.62
C ARG A 57 -0.88 5.01 40.40
N GLY A 58 -1.78 4.23 39.82
CA GLY A 58 -2.60 4.67 38.68
C GLY A 58 -1.95 4.56 37.29
N LYS A 59 -0.65 4.22 37.18
CA LYS A 59 -0.01 3.94 35.88
C LYS A 59 0.07 2.44 35.63
N ASN A 60 -0.40 2.01 34.45
CA ASN A 60 -0.23 0.64 33.98
C ASN A 60 1.09 0.49 33.18
N GLU A 61 1.40 -0.73 32.74
CA GLU A 61 2.64 -0.98 31.98
C GLU A 61 2.64 -0.39 30.57
N LEU A 62 1.47 -0.25 29.94
CA LEU A 62 1.33 0.35 28.61
C LEU A 62 1.51 1.87 28.66
N ASP A 63 1.07 2.53 29.74
CA ASP A 63 1.26 3.97 29.94
C ASP A 63 2.75 4.31 30.05
N LEU A 64 3.53 3.46 30.72
CA LEU A 64 4.98 3.61 30.83
C LEU A 64 5.66 3.44 29.46
N LEU A 65 5.29 2.41 28.70
CA LEU A 65 5.82 2.18 27.35
C LEU A 65 5.48 3.34 26.41
N TYR A 66 4.22 3.78 26.41
CA TYR A 66 3.77 4.89 25.58
C TYR A 66 4.54 6.17 25.92
N GLY A 67 4.72 6.47 27.21
CA GLY A 67 5.50 7.63 27.66
C GLY A 67 6.95 7.59 27.18
N LEU A 68 7.61 6.44 27.27
CA LEU A 68 8.99 6.26 26.79
C LEU A 68 9.11 6.44 25.27
N LEU A 69 8.19 5.84 24.50
CA LEU A 69 8.18 5.98 23.04
C LEU A 69 7.88 7.41 22.61
N LYS A 70 6.92 8.07 23.28
CA LYS A 70 6.56 9.47 23.04
C LYS A 70 7.75 10.39 23.28
N LEU A 71 8.49 10.16 24.36
CA LEU A 71 9.72 10.90 24.65
C LEU A 71 10.73 10.80 23.51
N CYS A 72 10.97 9.59 23.00
CA CYS A 72 11.91 9.35 21.89
C CYS A 72 11.45 9.95 20.55
N GLN A 73 10.13 10.07 20.35
CA GLN A 73 9.54 10.63 19.14
C GLN A 73 9.56 12.17 19.16
N GLU A 74 9.32 12.79 20.32
CA GLU A 74 9.22 14.24 20.47
C GLU A 74 10.57 14.92 20.76
N LYS A 75 11.51 14.22 21.40
CA LYS A 75 12.81 14.77 21.83
C LYS A 75 13.96 13.97 21.23
N GLU A 76 14.53 14.48 20.13
CA GLU A 76 15.61 13.80 19.41
C GLU A 76 16.86 13.60 20.27
N ASP A 77 17.20 14.57 21.12
CA ASP A 77 18.36 14.50 22.02
C ASP A 77 18.26 13.35 23.04
N LEU A 78 17.05 12.98 23.45
CA LEU A 78 16.83 11.89 24.42
C LEU A 78 16.68 10.51 23.75
N ARG A 79 16.59 10.46 22.43
CA ARG A 79 16.39 9.20 21.70
C ARG A 79 17.56 8.24 21.93
N ASP A 80 18.78 8.72 21.70
CA ASP A 80 20.00 7.93 21.86
C ASP A 80 20.24 7.55 23.33
N GLU A 81 19.87 8.45 24.26
CA GLU A 81 19.92 8.18 25.69
C GLU A 81 19.04 6.98 26.05
N VAL A 82 17.77 6.97 25.61
CA VAL A 82 16.84 5.87 25.90
C VAL A 82 17.30 4.55 25.26
N TYR A 83 17.90 4.60 24.06
CA TYR A 83 18.57 3.43 23.47
C TYR A 83 19.70 2.90 24.35
N CYS A 84 20.60 3.78 24.80
CA CYS A 84 21.71 3.42 25.67
C CYS A 84 21.21 2.84 27.00
N GLN A 85 20.18 3.44 27.59
CA GLN A 85 19.55 2.96 28.82
C GLN A 85 18.94 1.56 28.65
N ALA A 86 18.21 1.32 27.56
CA ALA A 86 17.64 0.02 27.25
C ALA A 86 18.73 -1.06 27.08
N ILE A 87 19.75 -0.78 26.27
CA ILE A 87 20.89 -1.66 26.02
C ILE A 87 21.62 -1.97 27.34
N LYS A 88 21.86 -0.94 28.15
CA LYS A 88 22.50 -1.07 29.47
C LYS A 88 21.70 -2.01 30.38
N GLN A 89 20.38 -1.84 30.48
CA GLN A 89 19.55 -2.65 31.35
C GLN A 89 19.40 -4.10 30.88
N VAL A 90 19.47 -4.39 29.58
CA VAL A 90 19.42 -5.78 29.09
C VAL A 90 20.78 -6.49 29.13
N THR A 91 21.88 -5.75 29.28
CA THR A 91 23.24 -6.33 29.26
C THR A 91 23.66 -6.83 30.64
N GLY A 92 23.58 -8.15 30.83
CA GLY A 92 24.02 -8.82 32.06
C GLY A 92 22.99 -8.77 33.20
N HIS A 93 21.72 -8.50 32.89
CA HIS A 93 20.63 -8.47 33.86
C HIS A 93 20.52 -9.82 34.64
N PRO A 94 20.50 -9.81 35.99
CA PRO A 94 20.55 -11.05 36.78
C PRO A 94 19.24 -11.85 36.76
N ARG A 95 18.10 -11.19 36.47
CA ARG A 95 16.76 -11.81 36.41
C ARG A 95 16.28 -11.94 34.95
N PRO A 96 16.27 -13.15 34.35
CA PRO A 96 15.91 -13.34 32.95
C PRO A 96 14.53 -12.82 32.57
N LYS A 97 13.51 -13.05 33.41
CA LYS A 97 12.13 -12.60 33.14
C LYS A 97 11.99 -11.08 33.02
N LEU A 98 12.71 -10.32 33.86
CA LEU A 98 12.70 -8.85 33.80
C LEU A 98 13.55 -8.36 32.63
N CYS A 99 14.68 -9.03 32.36
CA CYS A 99 15.49 -8.79 31.17
C CYS A 99 14.68 -8.92 29.88
N THR A 100 13.82 -9.95 29.76
CA THR A 100 12.92 -10.14 28.61
C THR A 100 11.99 -8.94 28.42
N ARG A 101 11.54 -8.29 29.50
CA ARG A 101 10.74 -7.06 29.40
C ARG A 101 11.56 -5.92 28.80
N GLY A 102 12.80 -5.72 29.26
CA GLY A 102 13.72 -4.75 28.66
C GLY A 102 13.96 -5.00 27.17
N TRP A 103 14.16 -6.25 26.77
CA TRP A 103 14.29 -6.63 25.36
C TRP A 103 13.02 -6.36 24.55
N ARG A 104 11.83 -6.57 25.12
CA ARG A 104 10.56 -6.21 24.46
C ARG A 104 10.46 -4.70 24.26
N PHE A 105 10.89 -3.88 25.23
CA PHE A 105 10.94 -2.44 25.05
C PHE A 105 11.92 -2.04 23.94
N LEU A 106 13.15 -2.57 23.95
CA LEU A 106 14.14 -2.30 22.91
C LEU A 106 13.62 -2.71 21.51
N SER A 107 12.94 -3.85 21.43
CA SER A 107 12.33 -4.32 20.18
C SER A 107 11.17 -3.43 19.72
N LEU A 108 10.44 -2.79 20.63
CA LEU A 108 9.38 -1.84 20.29
C LEU A 108 9.99 -0.50 19.83
N LEU A 109 11.02 -0.04 20.53
CA LEU A 109 11.74 1.20 20.22
C LEU A 109 12.36 1.16 18.82
N THR A 110 13.07 0.07 18.49
CA THR A 110 13.70 -0.16 17.17
C THR A 110 12.71 -0.14 16.01
N GLY A 111 11.47 -0.59 16.20
CA GLY A 111 10.43 -0.55 15.18
C GLY A 111 9.66 0.76 15.10
N CYS A 112 9.77 1.62 16.11
CA CYS A 112 9.09 2.92 16.13
C CYS A 112 9.98 4.06 15.64
N VAL A 113 11.22 4.14 16.14
CA VAL A 113 12.09 5.30 15.93
C VAL A 113 13.55 4.84 15.76
N PRO A 114 14.26 5.21 14.69
CA PRO A 114 15.66 4.80 14.51
C PRO A 114 16.60 5.60 15.45
N PRO A 115 17.69 5.01 15.97
CA PRO A 115 18.72 5.76 16.67
C PRO A 115 19.37 6.78 15.73
N SER A 116 20.15 7.72 16.26
CA SER A 116 20.91 8.66 15.44
C SER A 116 21.92 7.93 14.54
N ASN A 117 22.37 8.60 13.47
CA ASN A 117 23.44 8.07 12.61
C ASN A 117 24.74 7.77 13.38
N THR A 118 24.99 8.50 14.46
CA THR A 118 26.16 8.30 15.33
C THR A 118 26.02 7.01 16.15
N LEU A 119 24.83 6.75 16.71
CA LEU A 119 24.59 5.58 17.57
C LEU A 119 24.24 4.30 16.77
N MET A 120 23.70 4.44 15.57
CA MET A 120 23.27 3.36 14.67
C MET A 120 24.27 2.20 14.52
N PRO A 121 25.57 2.40 14.23
CA PRO A 121 26.51 1.28 14.07
C PRO A 121 26.67 0.47 15.35
N TYR A 122 26.62 1.12 16.52
CA TYR A 122 26.76 0.45 17.82
C TYR A 122 25.52 -0.37 18.17
N VAL A 123 24.32 0.18 17.95
CA VAL A 123 23.05 -0.54 18.16
C VAL A 123 22.97 -1.74 17.22
N THR A 124 23.33 -1.56 15.95
CA THR A 124 23.32 -2.64 14.95
C THR A 124 24.28 -3.75 15.34
N LYS A 125 25.51 -3.40 15.73
CA LYS A 125 26.51 -4.38 16.18
C LYS A 125 26.05 -5.12 17.44
N PHE A 126 25.49 -4.40 18.41
CA PHE A 126 24.92 -4.99 19.61
C PHE A 126 23.82 -6.01 19.28
N LEU A 127 22.85 -5.67 18.43
CA LEU A 127 21.77 -6.59 18.06
C LEU A 127 22.29 -7.83 17.31
N GLN A 128 23.28 -7.66 16.42
CA GLN A 128 23.92 -8.76 15.70
C GLN A 128 24.65 -9.72 16.63
N ASP A 129 25.43 -9.21 17.59
CA ASP A 129 26.19 -10.04 18.53
C ASP A 129 25.27 -10.82 19.49
N TRP A 130 24.11 -10.27 19.82
CA TRP A 130 23.12 -10.92 20.69
C TRP A 130 22.10 -11.80 19.95
N GLY A 131 21.94 -11.62 18.63
CA GLY A 131 20.98 -12.36 17.80
C GLY A 131 21.01 -13.88 17.99
N PRO A 132 22.17 -14.55 17.94
CA PRO A 132 22.26 -16.00 18.13
C PRO A 132 21.83 -16.51 19.52
N HIS A 133 21.75 -15.62 20.51
CA HIS A 133 21.47 -15.97 21.91
C HIS A 133 20.12 -15.45 22.40
N GLN A 134 19.47 -14.56 21.64
CA GLN A 134 18.24 -13.89 22.05
C GLN A 134 17.35 -13.57 20.84
N GLU A 135 16.23 -14.28 20.71
CA GLU A 135 15.27 -14.08 19.61
C GLU A 135 14.75 -12.64 19.51
N LEU A 136 14.53 -11.98 20.66
CA LEU A 136 14.12 -10.58 20.67
C LEU A 136 15.20 -9.63 20.12
N ALA A 137 16.48 -9.99 20.16
CA ALA A 137 17.55 -9.22 19.53
C ALA A 137 17.48 -9.35 18.00
N GLN A 138 17.23 -10.57 17.49
CA GLN A 138 16.97 -10.80 16.06
C GLN A 138 15.74 -10.03 15.58
N SER A 139 14.61 -10.12 16.29
CA SER A 139 13.40 -9.35 15.95
C SER A 139 13.65 -7.85 16.00
N SER A 140 14.39 -7.35 17.01
CA SER A 140 14.77 -5.94 17.11
C SER A 140 15.61 -5.50 15.91
N GLN A 141 16.52 -6.35 15.43
CA GLN A 141 17.34 -6.06 14.26
C GLN A 141 16.48 -5.94 13.00
N GLU A 142 15.54 -6.86 12.79
CA GLU A 142 14.61 -6.78 11.66
C GLU A 142 13.72 -5.54 11.74
N HIS A 143 13.22 -5.19 12.93
CA HIS A 143 12.42 -3.98 13.12
C HIS A 143 13.25 -2.72 12.82
N LEU A 144 14.50 -2.67 13.28
CA LEU A 144 15.42 -1.57 12.98
C LEU A 144 15.68 -1.45 11.47
N GLN A 145 15.92 -2.56 10.78
CA GLN A 145 16.10 -2.57 9.32
C GLN A 145 14.87 -2.02 8.59
N ARG A 146 13.65 -2.40 9.01
CA ARG A 146 12.41 -1.83 8.45
C ARG A 146 12.30 -0.33 8.72
N THR A 147 12.57 0.10 9.96
CA THR A 147 12.56 1.51 10.35
C THR A 147 13.59 2.33 9.57
N VAL A 148 14.76 1.77 9.25
CA VAL A 148 15.77 2.44 8.41
C VAL A 148 15.35 2.48 6.95
N LYS A 149 14.78 1.39 6.42
CA LYS A 149 14.34 1.28 5.01
C LYS A 149 13.12 2.16 4.69
N TYR A 150 12.12 2.16 5.57
CA TYR A 150 10.82 2.80 5.34
C TYR A 150 10.62 4.06 6.19
N GLY A 151 11.53 4.37 7.10
CA GLY A 151 11.36 5.43 8.09
C GLY A 151 10.57 4.96 9.31
N GLY A 152 10.72 5.69 10.42
CA GLY A 152 9.99 5.40 11.66
C GLY A 152 8.50 5.67 11.57
N ARG A 153 7.76 5.14 12.54
CA ARG A 153 6.31 5.33 12.63
C ARG A 153 5.98 6.79 12.88
N ARG A 154 5.07 7.35 12.07
CA ARG A 154 4.50 8.69 12.29
C ARG A 154 3.55 8.73 13.50
N ARG A 155 2.84 7.62 13.75
CA ARG A 155 1.96 7.45 14.91
C ARG A 155 2.44 6.30 15.79
N LEU A 156 2.48 6.55 17.10
CA LEU A 156 2.79 5.50 18.06
C LEU A 156 1.75 4.38 18.02
N PRO A 157 2.15 3.14 18.35
CA PRO A 157 1.22 2.03 18.45
C PRO A 157 0.10 2.30 19.46
N SER A 158 -1.13 1.87 19.13
CA SER A 158 -2.26 1.97 20.06
C SER A 158 -2.08 1.06 21.28
N PRO A 159 -2.82 1.26 22.40
CA PRO A 159 -2.74 0.36 23.56
C PRO A 159 -3.01 -1.12 23.20
N GLY A 160 -3.98 -1.40 22.34
CA GLY A 160 -4.27 -2.75 21.86
C GLY A 160 -3.13 -3.33 21.02
N GLU A 161 -2.54 -2.51 20.16
CA GLU A 161 -1.39 -2.90 19.33
C GLU A 161 -0.15 -3.20 20.19
N MET A 162 0.16 -2.36 21.18
CA MET A 162 1.26 -2.61 22.13
C MET A 162 1.01 -3.87 22.95
N GLN A 163 -0.22 -4.10 23.41
CA GLN A 163 -0.56 -5.30 24.15
C GLN A 163 -0.37 -6.57 23.32
N ALA A 164 -0.81 -6.56 22.06
CA ALA A 164 -0.61 -7.66 21.13
C ALA A 164 0.89 -7.91 20.87
N PHE A 165 1.67 -6.83 20.67
CA PHE A 165 3.12 -6.91 20.50
C PHE A 165 3.82 -7.58 21.69
N LEU A 166 3.52 -7.14 22.93
CA LEU A 166 4.11 -7.70 24.15
C LEU A 166 3.76 -9.19 24.35
N LYS A 167 2.63 -9.64 23.81
CA LYS A 167 2.18 -11.04 23.82
C LYS A 167 2.68 -11.85 22.61
N GLY A 168 3.35 -11.22 21.64
CA GLY A 168 3.75 -11.87 20.37
C GLY A 168 2.56 -12.25 19.48
N GLN A 169 1.43 -11.56 19.61
CA GLN A 169 0.20 -11.86 18.90
C GLN A 169 0.06 -11.02 17.62
N VAL A 170 -0.64 -11.57 16.64
CA VAL A 170 -1.12 -10.83 15.46
C VAL A 170 -2.11 -9.76 15.94
N VAL A 171 -2.03 -8.56 15.37
CA VAL A 171 -2.92 -7.45 15.74
C VAL A 171 -4.24 -7.59 14.98
N HIS A 172 -4.16 -7.74 13.67
CA HIS A 172 -5.32 -7.91 12.80
C HIS A 172 -5.07 -9.00 11.75
N LEU A 173 -6.14 -9.71 11.42
CA LEU A 173 -6.20 -10.52 10.21
C LEU A 173 -7.01 -9.71 9.19
N VAL A 174 -6.40 -9.39 8.04
CA VAL A 174 -6.99 -8.51 7.04
C VAL A 174 -7.14 -9.26 5.72
N LEU A 175 -8.28 -9.04 5.06
CA LEU A 175 -8.52 -9.47 3.69
C LEU A 175 -8.18 -8.29 2.76
N ILE A 176 -7.36 -8.57 1.76
CA ILE A 176 -7.03 -7.66 0.66
C ILE A 176 -7.83 -8.11 -0.54
N HIS A 177 -8.78 -7.28 -0.94
CA HIS A 177 -9.65 -7.57 -2.07
C HIS A 177 -8.94 -7.28 -3.38
N LEU A 178 -8.95 -8.25 -4.29
CA LEU A 178 -8.43 -8.16 -5.65
C LEU A 178 -9.58 -8.12 -6.65
N PRO A 179 -9.34 -7.58 -7.86
CA PRO A 179 -10.26 -7.70 -8.98
C PRO A 179 -10.72 -9.15 -9.20
N GLY A 180 -12.02 -9.33 -9.45
CA GLY A 180 -12.61 -10.64 -9.70
C GLY A 180 -13.17 -11.34 -8.46
N GLY A 181 -13.18 -10.68 -7.29
CA GLY A 181 -13.69 -11.26 -6.05
C GLY A 181 -12.72 -12.25 -5.40
N VAL A 182 -11.43 -12.14 -5.74
CA VAL A 182 -10.37 -12.91 -5.10
C VAL A 182 -9.90 -12.14 -3.87
N ASP A 183 -9.81 -12.81 -2.72
CA ASP A 183 -9.32 -12.21 -1.49
C ASP A 183 -7.97 -12.80 -1.09
N TYR A 184 -7.03 -11.93 -0.77
CA TYR A 184 -5.76 -12.32 -0.17
C TYR A 184 -5.76 -12.07 1.33
N LYS A 185 -5.55 -13.13 2.11
CA LYS A 185 -5.59 -13.08 3.57
C LYS A 185 -4.19 -12.91 4.15
N THR A 186 -3.97 -11.86 4.93
CA THR A 186 -2.67 -11.58 5.56
C THR A 186 -2.79 -11.18 7.03
N ASN A 187 -1.72 -11.48 7.78
CA ASN A 187 -1.59 -11.12 9.19
C ASN A 187 -0.86 -9.79 9.32
N ILE A 188 -1.53 -8.80 9.90
CA ILE A 188 -0.93 -7.49 10.18
C ILE A 188 -0.37 -7.50 11.62
N ARG A 189 0.94 -7.30 11.72
CA ARG A 189 1.67 -7.11 12.98
C ARG A 189 1.98 -5.63 13.19
N THR A 190 2.48 -5.30 14.38
CA THR A 190 2.81 -3.93 14.80
C THR A 190 3.65 -3.17 13.79
N PHE A 191 4.59 -3.83 13.10
CA PHE A 191 5.52 -3.16 12.18
C PHE A 191 5.32 -3.52 10.71
N THR A 192 4.17 -4.09 10.36
CA THR A 192 3.86 -4.43 8.97
C THR A 192 3.65 -3.16 8.14
N VAL A 193 4.44 -3.01 7.07
CA VAL A 193 4.34 -1.88 6.12
C VAL A 193 3.65 -2.29 4.81
N ALA A 194 3.08 -1.31 4.10
CA ALA A 194 2.37 -1.54 2.85
C ALA A 194 3.23 -2.23 1.78
N ALA A 195 4.50 -1.82 1.63
CA ALA A 195 5.42 -2.41 0.65
C ALA A 195 5.63 -3.92 0.84
N GLU A 196 5.87 -4.36 2.07
CA GLU A 196 6.08 -5.79 2.38
C GLU A 196 4.84 -6.63 2.08
N VAL A 197 3.65 -6.08 2.38
CA VAL A 197 2.38 -6.76 2.09
C VAL A 197 2.11 -6.82 0.59
N LEU A 198 2.47 -5.77 -0.14
CA LEU A 198 2.35 -5.73 -1.59
C LEU A 198 3.32 -6.71 -2.26
N GLU A 199 4.59 -6.75 -1.83
CA GLU A 199 5.61 -7.72 -2.28
C GLU A 199 5.13 -9.15 -2.04
N GLU A 200 4.63 -9.44 -0.84
CA GLU A 200 4.10 -10.76 -0.50
C GLU A 200 2.86 -11.14 -1.33
N LEU A 201 1.92 -10.21 -1.52
CA LEU A 201 0.75 -10.40 -2.39
C LEU A 201 1.17 -10.71 -3.83
N CYS A 202 2.10 -9.92 -4.39
CA CYS A 202 2.63 -10.11 -5.74
C CYS A 202 3.33 -11.47 -5.88
N ARG A 203 4.12 -11.88 -4.89
CA ARG A 203 4.79 -13.19 -4.87
C ARG A 203 3.81 -14.35 -4.96
N GLN A 204 2.64 -14.24 -4.33
CA GLN A 204 1.59 -15.28 -4.38
C GLN A 204 0.93 -15.37 -5.77
N MET A 205 0.97 -14.29 -6.56
CA MET A 205 0.61 -14.27 -7.98
C MET A 205 1.76 -14.68 -8.91
N GLY A 206 2.91 -15.11 -8.37
CA GLY A 206 4.09 -15.50 -9.16
C GLY A 206 4.94 -14.31 -9.65
N ILE A 207 4.66 -13.09 -9.17
CA ILE A 207 5.41 -11.89 -9.53
C ILE A 207 6.63 -11.78 -8.61
N THR A 208 7.81 -11.77 -9.21
CA THR A 208 9.09 -11.65 -8.48
C THR A 208 9.94 -10.48 -8.97
N ASP A 209 9.63 -9.90 -10.13
CA ASP A 209 10.31 -8.72 -10.66
C ASP A 209 9.93 -7.48 -9.82
N PRO A 210 10.90 -6.81 -9.17
CA PRO A 210 10.62 -5.59 -8.41
C PRO A 210 10.00 -4.46 -9.25
N GLN A 211 10.26 -4.40 -10.56
CA GLN A 211 9.66 -3.38 -11.42
C GLN A 211 8.15 -3.60 -11.56
N GLU A 212 7.73 -4.86 -11.70
CA GLU A 212 6.33 -5.23 -11.77
C GLU A 212 5.61 -5.03 -10.43
N VAL A 213 6.26 -5.35 -9.30
CA VAL A 213 5.67 -5.09 -7.96
C VAL A 213 5.30 -3.61 -7.78
N GLN A 214 6.15 -2.70 -8.26
CA GLN A 214 5.88 -1.26 -8.16
C GLN A 214 4.63 -0.86 -8.94
N GLU A 215 4.22 -1.63 -9.96
CA GLU A 215 3.02 -1.33 -10.73
C GLU A 215 1.74 -1.60 -9.96
N PHE A 216 1.80 -2.27 -8.81
CA PHE A 216 0.66 -2.49 -7.94
C PHE A 216 0.57 -1.41 -6.86
N ALA A 217 -0.65 -1.20 -6.36
CA ALA A 217 -0.89 -0.34 -5.23
C ALA A 217 -1.91 -0.94 -4.27
N LEU A 218 -1.81 -0.57 -3.00
CA LEU A 218 -2.82 -0.83 -1.98
C LEU A 218 -3.71 0.40 -1.79
N PHE A 219 -5.00 0.19 -1.59
CA PHE A 219 -6.00 1.25 -1.45
C PHE A 219 -6.88 1.02 -0.24
N LEU A 220 -7.24 2.10 0.44
CA LEU A 220 -8.30 2.10 1.43
C LEU A 220 -9.62 2.49 0.78
N ILE A 221 -10.65 1.68 0.99
CA ILE A 221 -12.03 1.97 0.59
C ILE A 221 -12.87 2.03 1.85
N LYS A 222 -13.67 3.10 2.00
CA LYS A 222 -14.58 3.28 3.14
C LYS A 222 -16.02 3.15 2.67
N GLY A 223 -16.81 2.32 3.35
CA GLY A 223 -18.22 2.06 2.99
C GLY A 223 -18.39 1.47 1.59
N ASP A 224 -19.51 1.78 0.94
CA ASP A 224 -19.97 1.15 -0.31
C ASP A 224 -19.35 1.75 -1.59
N SER A 225 -18.02 1.99 -1.62
CA SER A 225 -17.19 2.30 -2.83
C SER A 225 -16.53 3.68 -2.91
N GLU A 226 -16.46 4.47 -1.82
CA GLU A 226 -15.61 5.66 -1.84
C GLU A 226 -14.13 5.25 -1.70
N LEU A 227 -13.39 5.31 -2.81
CA LEU A 227 -11.94 5.18 -2.82
C LEU A 227 -11.34 6.34 -2.03
N VAL A 228 -10.89 6.06 -0.81
CA VAL A 228 -10.40 7.10 0.11
C VAL A 228 -9.04 7.61 -0.33
N ARG A 229 -8.10 6.69 -0.61
CA ARG A 229 -6.75 6.98 -1.13
C ARG A 229 -5.91 5.71 -1.36
N PRO A 230 -4.91 5.76 -2.25
CA PRO A 230 -3.79 4.81 -2.23
C PRO A 230 -2.94 4.96 -0.96
N LEU A 231 -2.25 3.88 -0.60
CA LEU A 231 -1.26 3.82 0.45
C LEU A 231 0.15 4.01 -0.13
N TRP A 232 0.98 4.77 0.58
CA TRP A 232 2.40 4.86 0.24
C TRP A 232 3.13 3.58 0.69
N PRO A 233 4.18 3.13 -0.04
CA PRO A 233 4.93 1.91 0.30
C PRO A 233 5.43 1.86 1.76
N GLN A 234 5.81 3.01 2.30
CA GLN A 234 6.35 3.17 3.65
C GLN A 234 5.29 3.30 4.76
N GLU A 235 4.00 3.29 4.44
CA GLU A 235 2.97 3.41 5.47
C GLU A 235 2.81 2.11 6.26
N TYR A 236 2.81 2.26 7.59
CA TYR A 236 2.49 1.16 8.52
C TYR A 236 0.99 0.90 8.52
N LEU A 237 0.58 -0.34 8.21
CA LEU A 237 -0.83 -0.68 8.00
C LEU A 237 -1.67 -0.48 9.27
N ASN A 238 -1.14 -0.82 10.45
CA ASN A 238 -1.83 -0.56 11.72
C ASN A 238 -2.06 0.92 12.02
N SER A 239 -1.24 1.81 11.43
CA SER A 239 -1.51 3.24 11.56
C SER A 239 -2.74 3.61 10.75
N VAL A 240 -2.99 3.02 9.58
CA VAL A 240 -4.00 3.50 8.63
C VAL A 240 -5.33 2.75 8.67
N LEU A 241 -5.36 1.51 9.18
CA LEU A 241 -6.55 0.64 9.20
C LEU A 241 -7.53 0.90 10.37
N GLY A 242 -7.28 1.91 11.23
CA GLY A 242 -8.01 2.08 12.50
C GLY A 242 -9.45 2.61 12.44
N GLY A 243 -10.04 2.80 11.25
CA GLY A 243 -11.40 3.34 11.10
C GLY A 243 -12.46 2.23 10.94
N PRO A 244 -13.69 2.40 11.46
CA PRO A 244 -14.81 1.52 11.10
C PRO A 244 -15.08 1.58 9.60
N ASP A 245 -15.49 0.44 9.02
CA ASP A 245 -15.88 0.27 7.62
C ASP A 245 -14.77 0.54 6.58
N VAL A 246 -13.51 0.34 6.94
CA VAL A 246 -12.38 0.43 6.02
C VAL A 246 -11.99 -0.95 5.50
N SER A 247 -11.99 -1.13 4.18
CA SER A 247 -11.49 -2.31 3.49
C SER A 247 -10.21 -2.02 2.71
N LEU A 248 -9.34 -3.01 2.59
CA LEU A 248 -8.06 -2.91 1.89
C LEU A 248 -8.18 -3.59 0.53
N HIS A 249 -7.83 -2.90 -0.54
CA HIS A 249 -7.92 -3.39 -1.92
C HIS A 249 -6.57 -3.29 -2.59
N SER A 250 -6.30 -4.15 -3.57
CA SER A 250 -5.13 -4.02 -4.44
C SER A 250 -5.51 -4.11 -5.92
N ARG A 251 -4.80 -3.35 -6.75
CA ARG A 251 -4.92 -3.39 -8.21
C ARG A 251 -3.60 -2.98 -8.84
N ARG A 252 -3.41 -3.40 -10.09
CA ARG A 252 -2.31 -2.97 -10.93
C ARG A 252 -2.62 -1.63 -11.59
N LEU A 253 -1.74 -0.65 -11.48
CA LEU A 253 -1.87 0.70 -12.02
C LEU A 253 -0.99 0.93 -13.24
N GLY A 254 0.23 0.38 -13.23
CA GLY A 254 1.15 0.36 -14.38
C GLY A 254 1.03 -0.93 -15.17
N TRP A 255 1.42 -0.91 -16.44
CA TRP A 255 1.35 -2.08 -17.33
C TRP A 255 2.58 -2.14 -18.25
N GLU A 256 3.70 -1.59 -17.79
CA GLU A 256 4.95 -1.49 -18.55
C GLU A 256 5.72 -2.80 -18.56
N THR A 257 5.71 -3.55 -17.45
CA THR A 257 6.31 -4.89 -17.41
C THR A 257 5.47 -5.89 -18.20
N ARG A 258 6.16 -6.86 -18.81
CA ARG A 258 5.54 -7.85 -19.69
C ARG A 258 4.61 -8.77 -18.90
N LEU A 259 3.38 -8.91 -19.38
CA LEU A 259 2.44 -9.89 -18.84
C LEU A 259 2.97 -11.32 -19.00
N HIS A 260 2.90 -12.07 -17.91
CA HIS A 260 3.17 -13.51 -17.89
C HIS A 260 1.89 -14.27 -17.51
N PHE A 261 1.76 -15.53 -17.95
CA PHE A 261 0.51 -16.28 -17.82
C PHE A 261 0.72 -17.65 -17.19
N ASP A 262 1.66 -17.71 -16.24
CA ASP A 262 2.08 -18.96 -15.58
C ASP A 262 1.34 -19.22 -14.27
N ASN A 263 0.56 -18.24 -13.77
CA ASN A 263 -0.17 -18.32 -12.51
C ASN A 263 -1.68 -18.06 -12.72
N PRO A 264 -2.57 -18.99 -12.31
CA PRO A 264 -4.03 -18.84 -12.45
C PRO A 264 -4.63 -17.60 -11.78
N THR A 265 -4.15 -17.25 -10.58
CA THR A 265 -4.60 -16.06 -9.84
C THR A 265 -4.17 -14.79 -10.55
N TYR A 266 -2.94 -14.76 -11.07
CA TYR A 266 -2.49 -13.66 -11.91
C TYR A 266 -3.42 -13.47 -13.11
N ILE A 267 -3.71 -14.55 -13.87
CA ILE A 267 -4.58 -14.48 -15.05
C ILE A 267 -5.97 -13.94 -14.68
N SER A 268 -6.61 -14.53 -13.66
CA SER A 268 -7.99 -14.19 -13.28
C SER A 268 -8.12 -12.78 -12.72
N THR A 269 -7.16 -12.32 -11.91
CA THR A 269 -7.11 -10.97 -11.38
C THR A 269 -6.92 -9.94 -12.48
N HIS A 270 -5.94 -10.12 -13.38
CA HIS A 270 -5.71 -9.17 -14.47
C HIS A 270 -6.87 -9.18 -15.48
N TYR A 271 -7.43 -10.35 -15.81
CA TYR A 271 -8.62 -10.46 -16.65
C TYR A 271 -9.78 -9.66 -16.06
N SER A 272 -10.08 -9.86 -14.77
CA SER A 272 -11.20 -9.19 -14.12
C SER A 272 -11.02 -7.67 -14.05
N GLN A 273 -9.79 -7.21 -13.83
CA GLN A 273 -9.48 -5.79 -13.81
C GLN A 273 -9.67 -5.15 -15.19
N VAL A 274 -9.06 -5.75 -16.22
CA VAL A 274 -9.13 -5.25 -17.60
C VAL A 274 -10.55 -5.36 -18.16
N LEU A 275 -11.27 -6.44 -17.83
CA LEU A 275 -12.68 -6.61 -18.18
C LEU A 275 -13.54 -5.49 -17.61
N ARG A 276 -13.34 -5.13 -16.33
CA ARG A 276 -14.08 -4.03 -15.70
C ARG A 276 -13.83 -2.73 -16.47
N ASP A 277 -12.57 -2.43 -16.78
CA ASP A 277 -12.20 -1.17 -17.44
C ASP A 277 -12.72 -1.14 -18.91
N TYR A 278 -12.71 -2.28 -19.60
CA TYR A 278 -13.35 -2.48 -20.90
C TYR A 278 -14.87 -2.25 -20.86
N LEU A 279 -15.58 -2.89 -19.92
CA LEU A 279 -17.03 -2.76 -19.78
C LEU A 279 -17.45 -1.35 -19.37
N GLN A 280 -16.58 -0.59 -18.69
CA GLN A 280 -16.77 0.83 -18.39
C GLN A 280 -16.47 1.74 -19.60
N GLY A 281 -16.02 1.18 -20.73
CA GLY A 281 -15.70 1.92 -21.95
C GLY A 281 -14.44 2.79 -21.83
N LYS A 282 -13.52 2.44 -20.92
CA LYS A 282 -12.32 3.24 -20.64
C LYS A 282 -11.15 2.98 -21.58
N LEU A 283 -11.21 1.92 -22.39
CA LEU A 283 -10.04 1.45 -23.14
C LEU A 283 -9.95 1.96 -24.58
N GLY A 284 -10.92 2.76 -25.02
CA GLY A 284 -10.87 3.43 -26.32
C GLY A 284 -11.17 2.57 -27.54
N LEU A 285 -12.09 1.62 -27.39
CA LEU A 285 -12.62 0.82 -28.51
C LEU A 285 -13.78 1.55 -29.19
N SER A 286 -13.73 1.75 -30.50
CA SER A 286 -14.77 2.45 -31.28
C SER A 286 -16.04 1.61 -31.44
N PRO A 287 -17.24 2.23 -31.53
CA PRO A 287 -18.47 1.47 -31.72
C PRO A 287 -18.62 0.85 -33.11
N GLN A 288 -17.75 1.21 -34.06
CA GLN A 288 -17.80 0.70 -35.43
C GLN A 288 -16.97 -0.59 -35.61
N GLU A 289 -16.22 -1.01 -34.60
CA GLU A 289 -15.34 -2.18 -34.66
C GLU A 289 -16.09 -3.49 -34.33
N ASP A 290 -17.19 -3.77 -35.04
CA ASP A 290 -18.11 -4.88 -34.77
C ASP A 290 -17.40 -6.24 -34.66
N THR A 291 -16.38 -6.49 -35.49
CA THR A 291 -15.60 -7.75 -35.47
C THR A 291 -14.79 -7.90 -34.19
N ARG A 292 -14.13 -6.81 -33.74
CA ARG A 292 -13.33 -6.81 -32.51
C ARG A 292 -14.24 -6.95 -31.28
N LEU A 293 -15.38 -6.26 -31.27
CA LEU A 293 -16.40 -6.39 -30.24
C LEU A 293 -16.94 -7.82 -30.14
N ALA A 294 -17.29 -8.43 -31.28
CA ALA A 294 -17.76 -9.80 -31.34
C ALA A 294 -16.75 -10.81 -30.79
N ARG A 295 -15.46 -10.64 -31.13
CA ARG A 295 -14.37 -11.48 -30.61
C ARG A 295 -14.21 -11.33 -29.09
N LEU A 296 -14.20 -10.10 -28.58
CA LEU A 296 -14.12 -9.83 -27.14
C LEU A 296 -15.33 -10.39 -26.39
N ALA A 297 -16.53 -10.33 -26.96
CA ALA A 297 -17.72 -10.95 -26.39
C ALA A 297 -17.63 -12.48 -26.38
N ALA A 298 -17.17 -13.11 -27.47
CA ALA A 298 -16.97 -14.56 -27.53
C ALA A 298 -15.97 -15.05 -26.47
N LEU A 299 -14.86 -14.34 -26.29
CA LEU A 299 -13.86 -14.66 -25.26
C LEU A 299 -14.43 -14.52 -23.84
N GLN A 300 -15.29 -13.53 -23.57
CA GLN A 300 -15.99 -13.41 -22.29
C GLN A 300 -16.94 -14.60 -22.05
N GLN A 301 -17.69 -15.04 -23.06
CA GLN A 301 -18.56 -16.21 -22.95
C GLN A 301 -17.75 -17.47 -22.59
N LEU A 302 -16.65 -17.73 -23.31
CA LEU A 302 -15.78 -18.88 -23.06
C LEU A 302 -15.13 -18.82 -21.68
N SER A 303 -14.75 -17.62 -21.21
CA SER A 303 -14.16 -17.46 -19.87
C SER A 303 -15.10 -17.90 -18.74
N ARG A 304 -16.42 -17.79 -18.93
CA ARG A 304 -17.44 -18.15 -17.93
C ARG A 304 -17.77 -19.65 -17.90
N ASN A 305 -17.23 -20.42 -18.85
CA ASN A 305 -17.45 -21.86 -18.99
C ASN A 305 -18.94 -22.25 -19.02
N LYS A 306 -19.77 -21.45 -19.70
CA LYS A 306 -21.19 -21.77 -19.94
C LYS A 306 -21.32 -22.48 -21.29
N GLU A 307 -21.92 -23.67 -21.28
CA GLU A 307 -22.19 -24.45 -22.51
C GLU A 307 -23.39 -23.89 -23.31
N GLU A 308 -24.24 -23.10 -22.66
CA GLU A 308 -25.40 -22.49 -23.29
C GLU A 308 -25.01 -21.41 -24.31
N PRO A 309 -25.72 -21.31 -25.45
CA PRO A 309 -25.52 -20.22 -26.38
C PRO A 309 -25.85 -18.88 -25.70
N PRO A 310 -25.07 -17.82 -25.95
CA PRO A 310 -25.28 -16.52 -25.30
C PRO A 310 -26.65 -15.94 -25.67
N SER A 311 -27.40 -15.50 -24.67
CA SER A 311 -28.62 -14.73 -24.88
C SER A 311 -28.27 -13.31 -25.40
N GLU A 312 -29.27 -12.57 -25.88
CA GLU A 312 -29.06 -11.16 -26.23
C GLU A 312 -28.74 -10.30 -25.01
N GLN A 313 -29.26 -10.68 -23.84
CA GLN A 313 -28.92 -10.02 -22.57
C GLN A 313 -27.46 -10.26 -22.18
N ASP A 314 -26.94 -11.48 -22.39
CA ASP A 314 -25.53 -11.79 -22.18
C ASP A 314 -24.64 -10.94 -23.11
N LEU A 315 -25.01 -10.86 -24.40
CA LEU A 315 -24.28 -10.04 -25.37
C LEU A 315 -24.23 -8.57 -24.93
N LEU A 316 -25.37 -7.98 -24.55
CA LEU A 316 -25.39 -6.60 -24.05
C LEU A 316 -24.54 -6.41 -22.79
N ALA A 317 -24.43 -7.44 -21.95
CA ALA A 317 -23.56 -7.41 -20.77
C ALA A 317 -22.06 -7.52 -21.11
N TYR A 318 -21.71 -8.00 -22.31
CA TYR A 318 -20.34 -8.11 -22.82
C TYR A 318 -19.86 -6.88 -23.59
N LEU A 319 -20.72 -5.89 -23.79
CA LEU A 319 -20.39 -4.68 -24.53
C LEU A 319 -20.09 -3.50 -23.58
N PRO A 320 -19.26 -2.53 -24.01
CA PRO A 320 -18.98 -1.33 -23.22
C PRO A 320 -20.24 -0.52 -22.93
N ARG A 321 -20.44 -0.18 -21.65
CA ARG A 321 -21.59 0.58 -21.13
C ARG A 321 -21.33 2.07 -21.22
N LYS A 322 -21.44 2.63 -22.43
CA LYS A 322 -21.46 4.09 -22.65
C LYS A 322 -22.90 4.55 -22.98
N PRO A 323 -23.47 5.51 -22.25
CA PRO A 323 -24.83 6.02 -22.53
C PRO A 323 -25.00 6.48 -23.98
N GLN A 324 -23.95 7.10 -24.51
CA GLN A 324 -23.91 7.65 -25.87
C GLN A 324 -24.06 6.58 -26.97
N TRP A 325 -23.71 5.32 -26.68
CA TRP A 325 -23.66 4.24 -27.68
C TRP A 325 -24.84 3.28 -27.55
N GLN A 326 -25.70 3.47 -26.54
CA GLN A 326 -26.79 2.55 -26.23
C GLN A 326 -27.80 2.40 -27.37
N GLN A 327 -28.04 3.46 -28.15
CA GLN A 327 -28.94 3.45 -29.30
C GLN A 327 -28.30 2.78 -30.52
N GLN A 328 -27.00 3.02 -30.75
CA GLN A 328 -26.24 2.37 -31.82
C GLN A 328 -26.10 0.87 -31.58
N TRP A 329 -25.92 0.46 -30.32
CA TRP A 329 -25.87 -0.94 -29.91
C TRP A 329 -27.13 -1.70 -30.27
N GLN A 330 -28.30 -1.12 -30.01
CA GLN A 330 -29.58 -1.72 -30.37
C GLN A 330 -29.70 -2.01 -31.87
N MET A 331 -29.12 -1.17 -32.73
CA MET A 331 -29.14 -1.36 -34.19
C MET A 331 -28.16 -2.45 -34.65
N ASN A 332 -27.01 -2.58 -33.99
CA ASN A 332 -25.93 -3.49 -34.40
C ASN A 332 -25.94 -4.87 -33.68
N VAL A 333 -26.81 -5.09 -32.69
CA VAL A 333 -26.84 -6.34 -31.89
C VAL A 333 -26.86 -7.59 -32.76
N ALA A 334 -27.71 -7.62 -33.80
CA ALA A 334 -27.86 -8.79 -34.66
C ALA A 334 -26.56 -9.11 -35.43
N THR A 335 -25.88 -8.08 -35.93
CA THR A 335 -24.58 -8.21 -36.62
C THR A 335 -23.52 -8.72 -35.67
N VAL A 336 -23.37 -8.10 -34.50
CA VAL A 336 -22.36 -8.50 -33.49
C VAL A 336 -22.65 -9.91 -32.98
N LYS A 337 -23.91 -10.31 -32.78
CA LYS A 337 -24.31 -11.66 -32.38
C LYS A 337 -23.92 -12.71 -33.42
N SER A 338 -24.16 -12.42 -34.70
CA SER A 338 -23.76 -13.32 -35.81
C SER A 338 -22.24 -13.50 -35.87
N LEU A 339 -21.50 -12.39 -35.77
CA LEU A 339 -20.02 -12.40 -35.75
C LEU A 339 -19.49 -13.13 -34.51
N MET A 340 -20.10 -12.92 -33.33
CA MET A 340 -19.72 -13.60 -32.09
C MET A 340 -19.90 -15.12 -32.23
N GLY A 341 -21.01 -15.56 -32.84
CA GLY A 341 -21.23 -16.98 -33.14
C GLY A 341 -20.17 -17.57 -34.08
N ARG A 342 -19.63 -16.78 -35.02
CA ARG A 342 -18.51 -17.20 -35.88
C ARG A 342 -17.22 -17.32 -35.08
N GLU A 343 -16.90 -16.36 -34.23
CA GLU A 343 -15.71 -16.40 -33.36
C GLU A 343 -15.78 -17.59 -32.38
N LEU A 344 -16.94 -17.87 -31.78
CA LEU A 344 -17.12 -19.04 -30.90
C LEU A 344 -16.83 -20.37 -31.60
N ARG A 345 -17.21 -20.51 -32.88
CA ARG A 345 -16.88 -21.71 -33.68
C ARG A 345 -15.38 -21.80 -33.98
N GLN A 346 -14.70 -20.68 -34.19
CA GLN A 346 -13.26 -20.65 -34.44
C GLN A 346 -12.45 -20.96 -33.17
N LEU A 347 -12.95 -20.52 -32.01
CA LEU A 347 -12.33 -20.70 -30.70
C LEU A 347 -12.78 -22.00 -30.01
N GLN A 348 -13.34 -22.95 -30.77
CA GLN A 348 -13.79 -24.23 -30.23
C GLN A 348 -12.62 -24.97 -29.57
N GLY A 349 -12.83 -25.44 -28.32
CA GLY A 349 -11.81 -26.14 -27.54
C GLY A 349 -10.94 -25.25 -26.65
N TYR A 350 -11.12 -23.93 -26.69
CA TYR A 350 -10.47 -23.02 -25.73
C TYR A 350 -10.93 -23.33 -24.30
N SER A 351 -9.97 -23.45 -23.39
CA SER A 351 -10.23 -23.43 -21.96
C SER A 351 -10.62 -22.03 -21.48
N SER A 352 -11.25 -21.96 -20.30
CA SER A 352 -11.57 -20.69 -19.64
C SER A 352 -10.34 -19.79 -19.49
N GLN A 353 -9.18 -20.36 -19.13
CA GLN A 353 -7.93 -19.61 -18.97
C GLN A 353 -7.38 -19.11 -20.32
N GLU A 354 -7.39 -19.92 -21.37
CA GLU A 354 -6.94 -19.48 -22.70
C GLU A 354 -7.82 -18.35 -23.24
N ALA A 355 -9.13 -18.39 -22.95
CA ALA A 355 -10.05 -17.31 -23.28
C ALA A 355 -9.72 -16.02 -22.51
N GLN A 356 -9.45 -16.10 -21.21
CA GLN A 356 -9.02 -14.95 -20.40
C GLN A 356 -7.70 -14.35 -20.90
N ILE A 357 -6.70 -15.18 -21.17
CA ILE A 357 -5.39 -14.76 -21.71
C ILE A 357 -5.58 -14.07 -23.06
N SER A 358 -6.36 -14.67 -23.96
CA SER A 358 -6.62 -14.10 -25.28
C SER A 358 -7.41 -12.80 -25.21
N PHE A 359 -8.33 -12.66 -24.25
CA PHE A 359 -9.03 -11.41 -23.99
C PHE A 359 -8.05 -10.32 -23.53
N ILE A 360 -7.20 -10.62 -22.55
CA ILE A 360 -6.18 -9.66 -22.07
C ILE A 360 -5.29 -9.21 -23.22
N LYS A 361 -4.79 -10.14 -24.05
CA LYS A 361 -3.96 -9.82 -25.23
C LYS A 361 -4.70 -8.91 -26.22
N ALA A 362 -5.93 -9.26 -26.59
CA ALA A 362 -6.71 -8.44 -27.53
C ALA A 362 -7.01 -7.04 -26.98
N VAL A 363 -7.26 -6.92 -25.67
CA VAL A 363 -7.51 -5.64 -25.02
C VAL A 363 -6.24 -4.83 -24.82
N SER A 364 -5.07 -5.48 -24.70
CA SER A 364 -3.78 -4.80 -24.59
C SER A 364 -3.37 -4.01 -25.82
N GLU A 365 -4.00 -4.28 -26.96
CA GLU A 365 -3.82 -3.55 -28.21
C GLU A 365 -4.66 -2.26 -28.29
N LEU A 366 -5.54 -2.00 -27.31
CA LEU A 366 -6.41 -0.84 -27.33
C LEU A 366 -5.66 0.44 -26.91
N PRO A 367 -6.04 1.62 -27.45
CA PRO A 367 -5.25 2.85 -27.29
C PRO A 367 -5.05 3.31 -25.84
N LEU A 368 -6.05 3.08 -24.98
CA LEU A 368 -6.02 3.48 -23.57
C LEU A 368 -5.70 2.32 -22.62
N PHE A 369 -5.24 1.18 -23.14
CA PHE A 369 -4.68 0.14 -22.28
C PHE A 369 -3.46 0.67 -21.53
N GLY A 370 -3.34 0.30 -20.25
CA GLY A 370 -2.27 0.79 -19.39
C GLY A 370 -2.52 2.17 -18.76
N PHE A 371 -3.61 2.85 -19.12
CA PHE A 371 -4.00 4.12 -18.50
C PHE A 371 -5.08 3.93 -17.44
N THR A 372 -4.94 4.63 -16.32
CA THR A 372 -6.06 4.88 -15.40
C THR A 372 -6.87 6.04 -15.96
N VAL A 373 -8.12 5.78 -16.36
CA VAL A 373 -8.95 6.75 -17.09
C VAL A 373 -10.03 7.37 -16.20
N TYR A 374 -10.09 8.70 -16.21
CA TYR A 374 -11.04 9.54 -15.49
C TYR A 374 -11.90 10.36 -16.45
N PRO A 375 -13.22 10.44 -16.24
CA PRO A 375 -14.06 11.36 -16.99
C PRO A 375 -13.78 12.80 -16.56
N VAL A 376 -13.67 13.71 -17.53
CA VAL A 376 -13.48 15.15 -17.34
C VAL A 376 -14.75 15.87 -17.74
N GLN A 377 -15.25 16.74 -16.87
CA GLN A 377 -16.41 17.58 -17.16
C GLN A 377 -16.01 18.81 -17.97
N ARG A 378 -14.97 19.52 -17.51
CA ARG A 378 -14.45 20.73 -18.16
C ARG A 378 -12.93 20.76 -18.20
N VAL A 379 -12.41 21.39 -19.25
CA VAL A 379 -10.99 21.65 -19.48
C VAL A 379 -10.81 23.16 -19.67
N SER A 380 -9.73 23.71 -19.13
CA SER A 380 -9.45 25.16 -19.20
C SER A 380 -9.14 25.70 -20.60
N SER A 381 -8.71 24.83 -21.52
CA SER A 381 -8.33 25.20 -22.88
C SER A 381 -9.50 25.00 -23.85
N PRO A 382 -9.94 26.05 -24.57
CA PRO A 382 -11.05 25.96 -25.52
C PRO A 382 -10.72 25.12 -26.77
N ALA A 383 -9.43 24.84 -27.01
CA ALA A 383 -8.99 23.99 -28.12
C ALA A 383 -9.15 22.48 -27.82
N LEU A 384 -9.46 22.12 -26.57
CA LEU A 384 -9.55 20.73 -26.12
C LEU A 384 -11.01 20.29 -25.91
N PRO A 385 -11.31 18.99 -26.06
CA PRO A 385 -12.66 18.47 -25.90
C PRO A 385 -13.15 18.61 -24.45
N SER A 386 -14.41 19.03 -24.31
CA SER A 386 -15.10 19.18 -23.03
C SER A 386 -16.57 18.76 -23.21
N PRO A 387 -17.03 17.63 -22.66
CA PRO A 387 -16.33 16.70 -21.76
C PRO A 387 -15.26 15.85 -22.46
N GLY A 388 -14.30 15.32 -21.68
CA GLY A 388 -13.15 14.55 -22.17
C GLY A 388 -12.85 13.29 -21.34
N LEU A 389 -11.92 12.46 -21.80
CA LEU A 389 -11.35 11.35 -21.03
C LEU A 389 -9.88 11.62 -20.70
N LEU A 390 -9.54 11.70 -19.42
CA LEU A 390 -8.17 11.88 -18.93
C LEU A 390 -7.55 10.53 -18.61
N GLY A 391 -6.59 10.08 -19.40
CA GLY A 391 -5.77 8.91 -19.11
C GLY A 391 -4.51 9.30 -18.34
N LEU A 392 -4.18 8.55 -17.30
CA LEU A 392 -2.91 8.67 -16.56
C LEU A 392 -2.18 7.33 -16.53
N ASN A 393 -0.92 7.30 -16.95
CA ASN A 393 0.01 6.21 -16.68
C ASN A 393 1.29 6.77 -16.02
N ARG A 394 2.36 5.99 -15.88
CA ARG A 394 3.59 6.44 -15.20
C ARG A 394 4.41 7.45 -15.97
N GLN A 395 4.14 7.63 -17.26
CA GLN A 395 4.95 8.46 -18.16
C GLN A 395 4.21 9.69 -18.64
N HIS A 396 2.90 9.57 -18.85
CA HIS A 396 2.09 10.55 -19.55
C HIS A 396 0.71 10.72 -18.89
N LEU A 397 0.24 11.95 -18.95
CA LEU A 397 -1.15 12.31 -18.83
C LEU A 397 -1.68 12.68 -20.20
N VAL A 398 -2.77 12.04 -20.62
CA VAL A 398 -3.35 12.18 -21.96
C VAL A 398 -4.82 12.60 -21.88
N LEU A 399 -5.26 13.44 -22.80
CA LEU A 399 -6.66 13.78 -22.98
C LEU A 399 -7.15 13.21 -24.30
N VAL A 400 -8.24 12.45 -24.25
CA VAL A 400 -8.86 11.79 -25.39
C VAL A 400 -10.29 12.29 -25.57
N ASP A 401 -10.68 12.54 -26.82
CA ASP A 401 -12.05 12.87 -27.16
C ASP A 401 -12.96 11.63 -27.03
N PRO A 402 -14.08 11.70 -26.28
CA PRO A 402 -14.90 10.53 -25.98
C PRO A 402 -15.68 10.00 -27.19
N SER A 403 -15.85 10.79 -28.25
CA SER A 403 -16.63 10.41 -29.43
C SER A 403 -15.74 9.76 -30.49
N SER A 404 -14.68 10.45 -30.89
CA SER A 404 -13.71 10.04 -31.89
C SER A 404 -12.67 9.06 -31.36
N GLN A 405 -12.44 9.02 -30.04
CA GLN A 405 -11.35 8.30 -29.39
C GLN A 405 -9.94 8.78 -29.82
N GLU A 406 -9.84 9.99 -30.38
CA GLU A 406 -8.55 10.58 -30.77
C GLU A 406 -7.82 11.23 -29.59
N LEU A 407 -6.49 11.11 -29.59
CA LEU A 407 -5.61 11.76 -28.63
C LEU A 407 -5.51 13.26 -28.93
N CYS A 408 -6.06 14.10 -28.05
CA CYS A 408 -6.09 15.55 -28.22
C CYS A 408 -4.94 16.27 -27.52
N CYS A 409 -4.44 15.71 -26.41
CA CYS A 409 -3.34 16.30 -25.64
C CYS A 409 -2.52 15.20 -24.97
N SER A 410 -1.20 15.40 -24.88
CA SER A 410 -0.29 14.55 -24.12
C SER A 410 0.73 15.41 -23.37
N ILE A 411 0.82 15.20 -22.07
CA ILE A 411 1.74 15.88 -21.16
C ILE A 411 2.61 14.79 -20.54
N ALA A 412 3.93 14.86 -20.75
CA ALA A 412 4.84 13.94 -20.08
C ALA A 412 4.94 14.30 -18.60
N LEU A 413 4.83 13.31 -17.71
CA LEU A 413 4.87 13.55 -16.27
C LEU A 413 6.23 14.08 -15.78
N ARG A 414 7.30 13.82 -16.53
CA ARG A 414 8.63 14.42 -16.27
C ARG A 414 8.66 15.94 -16.45
N ASP A 415 7.74 16.50 -17.24
CA ASP A 415 7.64 17.93 -17.49
C ASP A 415 6.68 18.61 -16.49
N LEU A 416 6.04 17.83 -15.60
CA LEU A 416 5.13 18.33 -14.58
C LEU A 416 5.93 18.96 -13.45
N GLN A 417 5.73 20.26 -13.22
CA GLN A 417 6.40 21.01 -12.17
C GLN A 417 5.58 21.03 -10.87
N ARG A 418 4.26 21.18 -10.98
CA ARG A 418 3.36 21.25 -9.82
C ARG A 418 1.97 20.73 -10.19
N LEU A 419 1.38 20.00 -9.23
CA LEU A 419 0.00 19.55 -9.27
C LEU A 419 -0.75 20.14 -8.08
N HIS A 420 -1.91 20.75 -8.32
CA HIS A 420 -2.72 21.38 -7.28
C HIS A 420 -4.17 20.93 -7.38
N LEU A 421 -4.75 20.54 -6.23
CA LEU A 421 -6.16 20.20 -6.12
C LEU A 421 -6.94 21.45 -5.71
N LEU A 422 -7.78 21.92 -6.62
CA LEU A 422 -8.67 23.06 -6.43
C LEU A 422 -9.97 22.62 -5.77
N SER A 423 -10.46 23.45 -4.85
CA SER A 423 -11.80 23.30 -4.30
C SER A 423 -12.85 23.45 -5.41
N PRO A 424 -13.99 22.76 -5.30
CA PRO A 424 -15.14 22.99 -6.18
C PRO A 424 -15.54 24.47 -6.24
N LEU A 425 -15.91 24.94 -7.43
CA LEU A 425 -16.44 26.30 -7.63
C LEU A 425 -17.82 26.48 -6.99
N GLU A 426 -18.60 25.41 -6.93
CA GLU A 426 -19.95 25.37 -6.35
C GLU A 426 -19.99 24.34 -5.21
N PRO A 427 -20.88 24.50 -4.21
CA PRO A 427 -20.97 23.59 -3.06
C PRO A 427 -21.21 22.11 -3.44
N GLU A 428 -21.87 21.85 -4.58
CA GLU A 428 -22.09 20.51 -5.15
C GLU A 428 -21.25 20.26 -6.42
N GLY A 429 -20.32 21.16 -6.73
CA GLY A 429 -19.47 21.09 -7.92
C GLY A 429 -18.39 20.02 -7.80
N SER A 430 -17.79 19.67 -8.94
CA SER A 430 -16.64 18.78 -8.95
C SER A 430 -15.35 19.56 -8.62
N PRO A 431 -14.40 18.96 -7.88
CA PRO A 431 -13.10 19.59 -7.65
C PRO A 431 -12.30 19.73 -8.95
N GLY A 432 -11.42 20.73 -8.98
CA GLY A 432 -10.51 20.97 -10.10
C GLY A 432 -9.12 20.38 -9.87
N LEU A 433 -8.46 19.91 -10.91
CA LEU A 433 -7.05 19.53 -10.90
C LEU A 433 -6.27 20.49 -11.79
N GLU A 434 -5.42 21.32 -11.20
CA GLU A 434 -4.50 22.20 -11.92
C GLU A 434 -3.13 21.53 -12.08
N LEU A 435 -2.61 21.56 -13.30
CA LEU A 435 -1.28 21.10 -13.66
C LEU A 435 -0.47 22.26 -14.20
N ASN A 436 0.72 22.45 -13.62
CA ASN A 436 1.74 23.35 -14.15
C ASN A 436 2.88 22.50 -14.71
N TYR A 437 3.21 22.70 -15.98
CA TYR A 437 4.16 21.88 -16.73
C TYR A 437 4.96 22.70 -17.73
N GLY A 438 6.00 22.09 -18.31
CA GLY A 438 6.89 22.75 -19.27
C GLY A 438 8.19 23.22 -18.63
N SER A 439 8.93 24.10 -19.32
CA SER A 439 10.21 24.62 -18.85
C SER A 439 10.04 25.93 -18.08
N ALA A 440 11.06 26.36 -17.34
CA ALA A 440 11.05 27.67 -16.67
C ALA A 440 10.86 28.84 -17.68
N ASP A 441 11.34 28.66 -18.91
CA ASP A 441 11.26 29.66 -19.98
C ASP A 441 9.91 29.64 -20.72
N ASN A 442 9.14 28.55 -20.60
CA ASN A 442 7.83 28.40 -21.21
C ASN A 442 6.89 27.59 -20.30
N PRO A 443 6.42 28.19 -19.19
CA PRO A 443 5.49 27.55 -18.28
C PRO A 443 4.10 27.44 -18.93
N GLN A 444 3.48 26.29 -18.78
CA GLN A 444 2.13 25.99 -19.25
C GLN A 444 1.26 25.58 -18.07
N THR A 445 0.00 26.01 -18.09
CA THR A 445 -0.98 25.67 -17.06
C THR A 445 -2.26 25.16 -17.71
N ILE A 446 -2.78 24.04 -17.21
CA ILE A 446 -4.07 23.49 -17.61
C ILE A 446 -4.81 23.02 -16.37
N TRP A 447 -6.14 23.18 -16.34
CA TRP A 447 -6.96 22.59 -15.29
C TRP A 447 -8.09 21.72 -15.85
N PHE A 448 -8.44 20.70 -15.07
CA PHE A 448 -9.49 19.72 -15.36
C PHE A 448 -10.50 19.68 -14.23
N GLU A 449 -11.80 19.73 -14.51
CA GLU A 449 -12.84 19.47 -13.51
C GLU A 449 -13.24 18.00 -13.54
N LEU A 450 -13.12 17.35 -12.39
CA LEU A 450 -13.15 15.90 -12.26
C LEU A 450 -14.05 15.47 -11.09
N PRO A 451 -15.06 14.61 -11.32
CA PRO A 451 -15.94 14.14 -10.24
C PRO A 451 -15.25 13.15 -9.28
N GLN A 452 -14.06 12.62 -9.60
CA GLN A 452 -13.34 11.64 -8.78
C GLN A 452 -11.84 11.96 -8.68
N VAL A 453 -11.43 12.79 -7.72
CA VAL A 453 -10.01 13.20 -7.59
C VAL A 453 -9.20 12.37 -6.58
N GLY A 454 -9.85 11.59 -5.72
CA GLY A 454 -9.17 10.75 -4.72
C GLY A 454 -8.17 9.74 -5.32
N GLY A 455 -8.39 9.34 -6.58
CA GLY A 455 -7.52 8.40 -7.30
C GLY A 455 -6.30 9.00 -7.99
N LEU A 456 -6.20 10.33 -8.14
CA LEU A 456 -5.10 10.99 -8.88
C LEU A 456 -3.85 11.25 -8.03
N ARG A 457 -3.96 11.10 -6.71
CA ARG A 457 -2.81 11.10 -5.80
C ARG A 457 -2.17 9.72 -5.77
N VAL A 458 -1.82 9.18 -6.93
CA VAL A 458 -1.05 7.92 -7.00
C VAL A 458 0.40 8.25 -6.64
N PRO A 459 1.01 7.51 -5.70
CA PRO A 459 2.38 7.74 -5.26
C PRO A 459 3.43 7.57 -6.36
#